data_AF-A0A2H9SQ84-F1
#
_entry.id   AF-A0A2H9SQ84-F1
#
_cell.length_a   1.000
_cell.length_b   1.000
_cell.length_c   1.000
_cell.angle_alpha   90.00
_cell.angle_beta   90.00
_cell.angle_gamma   90.00
#
_symmetry.space_group_name_H-M   'P 1'
#
loop_
_entity.id
_entity.type
_entity.pdbx_description
1 polymer ?
#
loop_
_entity_poly.entity_id
_entity_poly.type
_entity_poly.pdbx_seq_one_letter_code
_entity_poly.pdbx_strand_id
1 'polypeptide(L)'
;SARTAEVVNDKDLAKAFTSVKPFIGAGQITAMLASCYGEEGDSFVEKFKAIDSLISEMPVTYQQDGKGKDSVAHLHYFVGGCDWYITEKDMEGGVTQAYGYAVLNGDLEMAEFGYINISELLELGVELDLYFEPCTINAIVNKAEMAEAV
;
A
#
# COMPACT_ATOMS: atom_id res chain seq x y z
N SER A 1 -2.94 0.37 -30.56
CA SER A 1 -4.14 1.14 -30.98
C SER A 1 -3.96 2.60 -30.56
N ALA A 2 -4.93 3.49 -30.77
CA ALA A 2 -4.88 4.89 -30.29
C ALA A 2 -4.62 4.96 -28.77
N ARG A 3 -5.33 4.15 -27.99
CA ARG A 3 -5.15 4.04 -26.53
C ARG A 3 -3.71 3.72 -26.12
N THR A 4 -3.07 2.78 -26.83
CA THR A 4 -1.66 2.43 -26.55
C THR A 4 -0.74 3.65 -26.68
N ALA A 5 -0.96 4.51 -27.67
CA ALA A 5 -0.14 5.70 -27.86
C ALA A 5 -0.42 6.79 -26.81
N GLU A 6 -1.66 6.90 -26.33
CA GLU A 6 -2.02 7.83 -25.25
C GLU A 6 -1.35 7.45 -23.92
N VAL A 7 -1.48 6.19 -23.51
CA VAL A 7 -0.89 5.66 -22.28
C VAL A 7 0.64 5.80 -22.27
N VAL A 8 1.30 5.51 -23.40
CA VAL A 8 2.76 5.64 -23.53
C VAL A 8 3.24 7.09 -23.37
N ASN A 9 2.42 8.06 -23.74
CA ASN A 9 2.79 9.48 -23.70
C ASN A 9 2.29 10.20 -22.44
N ASP A 10 1.56 9.52 -21.55
CA ASP A 10 1.11 10.09 -20.28
C ASP A 10 2.30 10.24 -19.31
N LYS A 11 2.77 11.48 -19.18
CA LYS A 11 3.89 11.82 -18.29
C LYS A 11 3.55 11.66 -16.81
N ASP A 12 2.28 11.86 -16.44
CA ASP A 12 1.84 11.73 -15.06
C ASP A 12 1.79 10.26 -14.67
N LEU A 13 1.36 9.38 -15.59
CA LEU A 13 1.48 7.93 -15.40
C LEU A 13 2.93 7.48 -15.29
N ALA A 14 3.83 7.98 -16.15
CA ALA A 14 5.25 7.62 -16.09
C ALA A 14 5.92 8.04 -14.76
N LYS A 15 5.53 9.22 -14.24
CA LYS A 15 5.94 9.68 -12.92
C LYS A 15 5.37 8.77 -11.83
N ALA A 16 4.06 8.53 -11.84
CA ALA A 16 3.40 7.69 -10.86
C ALA A 16 3.99 6.28 -10.81
N PHE A 17 4.22 5.66 -11.97
CA PHE A 17 4.90 4.37 -12.07
C PHE A 17 6.25 4.37 -11.36
N THR A 18 7.05 5.44 -11.53
CA THR A 18 8.38 5.55 -10.93
C THR A 18 8.31 5.59 -9.41
N SER A 19 7.37 6.36 -8.84
CA SER A 19 7.18 6.48 -7.40
C SER A 19 6.56 5.23 -6.77
N VAL A 20 5.63 4.58 -7.49
CA VAL A 20 4.87 3.42 -6.98
C VAL A 20 5.74 2.16 -7.02
N LYS A 21 6.59 1.99 -8.04
CA LYS A 21 7.38 0.78 -8.28
C LYS A 21 8.11 0.20 -7.05
N PRO A 22 8.75 0.98 -6.16
CA PRO A 22 9.40 0.44 -4.98
C PRO A 22 8.44 -0.18 -3.95
N PHE A 23 7.16 0.20 -3.97
CA PHE A 23 6.12 -0.16 -2.99
C PHE A 23 5.21 -1.30 -3.46
N ILE A 24 5.48 -1.91 -4.60
CA ILE A 24 4.57 -2.91 -5.17
C ILE A 24 5.34 -4.07 -5.79
N GLY A 25 4.80 -5.28 -5.62
CA GLY A 25 5.42 -6.50 -6.12
C GLY A 25 5.56 -6.49 -7.64
N ALA A 26 6.67 -7.04 -8.14
CA ALA A 26 6.99 -7.02 -9.58
C ALA A 26 5.88 -7.65 -10.46
N GLY A 27 5.25 -8.73 -9.99
CA GLY A 27 4.11 -9.35 -10.68
C GLY A 27 2.89 -8.44 -10.69
N GLN A 28 2.55 -7.85 -9.54
CA GLN A 28 1.38 -6.99 -9.39
C GLN A 28 1.49 -5.71 -10.23
N ILE A 29 2.64 -5.03 -10.21
CA ILE A 29 2.83 -3.82 -11.03
C ILE A 29 2.81 -4.12 -12.53
N THR A 30 3.32 -5.28 -12.94
CA THR A 30 3.27 -5.72 -14.34
C THR A 30 1.83 -5.93 -14.77
N ALA A 31 1.03 -6.59 -13.93
CA ALA A 31 -0.39 -6.79 -14.18
C ALA A 31 -1.15 -5.45 -14.26
N MET A 32 -0.92 -4.54 -13.30
CA MET A 32 -1.53 -3.21 -13.31
C MET A 32 -1.15 -2.41 -14.56
N LEU A 33 0.13 -2.41 -14.94
CA LEU A 33 0.60 -1.71 -16.13
C LEU A 33 -0.02 -2.29 -17.41
N ALA A 34 -0.16 -3.62 -17.50
CA ALA A 34 -0.86 -4.25 -18.61
C ALA A 34 -2.33 -3.82 -18.68
N SER A 35 -3.01 -3.72 -17.53
CA SER A 35 -4.40 -3.27 -17.44
C SER A 35 -4.60 -1.82 -17.92
N CYS A 36 -3.61 -0.93 -17.79
CA CYS A 36 -3.65 0.42 -18.36
C CYS A 36 -3.89 0.43 -19.88
N TYR A 37 -3.54 -0.64 -20.59
CA TYR A 37 -3.72 -0.77 -22.04
C TYR A 37 -5.04 -1.46 -22.44
N GLY A 38 -5.78 -2.01 -21.48
CA GLY A 38 -7.04 -2.73 -21.69
C GLY A 38 -8.25 -1.81 -21.79
N GLU A 39 -9.46 -2.37 -21.76
CA GLU A 39 -10.73 -1.61 -21.83
C GLU A 39 -10.94 -0.71 -20.60
N GLU A 40 -10.47 -1.14 -19.44
CA GLU A 40 -10.52 -0.40 -18.17
C GLU A 40 -9.29 0.50 -17.93
N GLY A 41 -8.50 0.77 -18.97
CA GLY A 41 -7.20 1.42 -18.83
C GLY A 41 -7.20 2.74 -18.06
N ASP A 42 -8.23 3.58 -18.24
CA ASP A 42 -8.31 4.90 -17.59
C ASP A 42 -8.46 4.74 -16.07
N SER A 43 -9.24 3.74 -15.63
CA SER A 43 -9.39 3.41 -14.22
C SER A 43 -8.05 2.99 -13.60
N PHE A 44 -7.25 2.19 -14.31
CA PHE A 44 -5.94 1.77 -13.85
C PHE A 44 -4.89 2.89 -13.87
N VAL A 45 -4.96 3.80 -14.86
CA VAL A 45 -4.13 5.01 -14.86
C VAL A 45 -4.44 5.89 -13.66
N GLU A 46 -5.71 6.14 -13.37
CA GLU A 46 -6.12 6.91 -12.19
C GLU A 46 -5.77 6.17 -10.89
N LYS A 47 -5.82 4.84 -10.88
CA LYS A 47 -5.36 4.03 -9.74
C LYS A 47 -3.86 4.21 -9.48
N PHE A 48 -3.02 4.21 -10.52
CA PHE A 48 -1.58 4.50 -10.37
C PHE A 48 -1.34 5.89 -9.77
N LYS A 49 -2.06 6.91 -10.28
CA LYS A 49 -1.94 8.29 -9.78
C LYS A 49 -2.42 8.40 -8.33
N ALA A 50 -3.50 7.74 -7.98
CA ALA A 50 -4.01 7.71 -6.60
C ALA A 50 -2.98 7.10 -5.63
N ILE A 51 -2.32 6.01 -6.02
CA ILE A 51 -1.27 5.39 -5.19
C ILE A 51 -0.02 6.28 -5.13
N ASP A 52 0.39 6.95 -6.22
CA ASP A 52 1.47 7.96 -6.20
C ASP A 52 1.17 9.08 -5.19
N SER A 53 -0.06 9.62 -5.21
CA SER A 53 -0.49 10.65 -4.26
C SER A 53 -0.47 10.13 -2.83
N LEU A 54 -1.00 8.93 -2.60
CA LEU A 54 -1.04 8.30 -1.28
C LEU A 54 0.36 8.08 -0.71
N ILE A 55 1.29 7.52 -1.50
CA ILE A 55 2.69 7.33 -1.10
C ILE A 55 3.36 8.68 -0.85
N SER A 56 3.10 9.69 -1.68
CA SER A 56 3.70 11.02 -1.55
C SER A 56 3.27 11.72 -0.26
N GLU A 57 1.98 11.65 0.08
CA GLU A 57 1.36 12.27 1.25
C GLU A 57 1.51 11.45 2.53
N MET A 58 1.82 10.15 2.42
CA MET A 58 2.06 9.27 3.55
C MET A 58 3.15 9.87 4.46
N PRO A 59 2.89 9.97 5.78
CA PRO A 59 3.86 10.48 6.73
C PRO A 59 5.18 9.69 6.68
N VAL A 60 6.29 10.35 6.97
CA VAL A 60 7.57 9.66 7.20
C VAL A 60 7.67 9.24 8.67
N THR A 61 8.58 8.31 8.99
CA THR A 61 8.80 7.83 10.36
C THR A 61 8.92 8.97 11.38
N TYR A 62 8.34 8.74 12.56
CA TYR A 62 8.21 9.67 13.69
C TYR A 62 7.19 10.82 13.52
N GLN A 63 6.52 10.95 12.38
CA GLN A 63 5.48 11.98 12.20
C GLN A 63 4.13 11.60 12.82
N GLN A 64 3.91 10.32 13.11
CA GLN A 64 2.73 9.83 13.82
C GLN A 64 3.02 9.38 15.26
N ASP A 65 4.22 9.66 15.78
CA ASP A 65 4.65 9.29 17.13
C ASP A 65 3.66 9.75 18.20
N GLY A 66 3.44 8.87 19.19
CA GLY A 66 2.53 9.13 20.30
C GLY A 66 1.04 8.94 19.99
N LYS A 67 0.65 8.67 18.74
CA LYS A 67 -0.75 8.37 18.39
C LYS A 67 -1.16 6.92 18.67
N GLY A 68 -0.21 5.98 18.73
CA GLY A 68 -0.53 4.56 18.95
C GLY A 68 -1.57 4.05 17.94
N LYS A 69 -2.66 3.43 18.41
CA LYS A 69 -3.74 2.94 17.54
C LYS A 69 -4.57 4.05 16.86
N ASP A 70 -4.39 5.32 17.25
CA ASP A 70 -5.00 6.46 16.54
C ASP A 70 -4.14 6.95 15.36
N SER A 71 -2.99 6.31 15.10
CA SER A 71 -2.24 6.51 13.86
C SER A 71 -3.03 6.03 12.65
N VAL A 72 -2.87 6.73 11.53
CA VAL A 72 -3.54 6.42 10.26
C VAL A 72 -2.64 5.50 9.45
N ALA A 73 -3.14 4.32 9.09
CA ALA A 73 -2.55 3.47 8.08
C ALA A 73 -2.87 4.03 6.69
N HIS A 74 -1.87 4.09 5.83
CA HIS A 74 -1.96 4.59 4.46
C HIS A 74 -1.85 3.46 3.44
N LEU A 75 -0.99 2.47 3.67
CA LEU A 75 -0.87 1.30 2.80
C LEU A 75 -1.25 0.03 3.56
N HIS A 76 -1.79 -0.94 2.84
CA HIS A 76 -2.11 -2.26 3.35
C HIS A 76 -1.52 -3.31 2.42
N TYR A 77 -0.72 -4.21 2.99
CA TYR A 77 -0.17 -5.37 2.29
C TYR A 77 -0.72 -6.65 2.91
N PHE A 78 -0.95 -7.68 2.11
CA PHE A 78 -1.46 -8.95 2.61
C PHE A 78 -0.85 -10.15 1.87
N VAL A 79 -0.71 -11.27 2.58
CA VAL A 79 -0.47 -12.60 2.01
C VAL A 79 -0.84 -13.68 3.03
N GLY A 80 -1.59 -14.70 2.62
CA GLY A 80 -1.78 -15.92 3.43
C GLY A 80 -2.34 -15.70 4.85
N GLY A 81 -3.17 -14.67 5.06
CA GLY A 81 -3.69 -14.31 6.39
C GLY A 81 -2.73 -13.47 7.24
N CYS A 82 -1.63 -13.01 6.69
CA CYS A 82 -0.80 -11.97 7.28
C CYS A 82 -1.12 -10.63 6.61
N ASP A 83 -1.20 -9.57 7.41
CA ASP A 83 -1.56 -8.22 7.01
C ASP A 83 -0.54 -7.24 7.61
N TRP A 84 -0.09 -6.28 6.80
CA TRP A 84 0.81 -5.19 7.21
C TRP A 84 0.19 -3.85 6.83
N TYR A 85 -0.13 -3.06 7.85
CA TYR A 85 -0.70 -1.72 7.71
C TYR A 85 0.40 -0.69 7.94
N ILE A 86 0.83 0.01 6.88
CA ILE A 86 1.91 0.99 6.95
C ILE A 86 1.34 2.34 7.35
N THR A 87 1.78 2.88 8.49
CA THR A 87 1.41 4.22 8.96
C THR A 87 2.36 5.28 8.44
N GLU A 88 3.63 4.90 8.27
CA GLU A 88 4.72 5.80 7.91
C GLU A 88 5.71 5.14 6.94
N LYS A 89 6.12 5.84 5.89
CA LYS A 89 7.28 5.45 5.06
C LYS A 89 8.59 5.81 5.76
N ASP A 90 9.67 5.25 5.24
CA ASP A 90 11.04 5.61 5.62
C ASP A 90 11.27 7.13 5.58
N MET A 91 12.17 7.63 6.44
CA MET A 91 12.49 9.06 6.56
C MET A 91 13.00 9.68 5.26
N GLU A 92 13.67 8.89 4.42
CA GLU A 92 14.14 9.31 3.10
C GLU A 92 13.09 9.07 1.99
N GLY A 93 11.88 8.64 2.36
CA GLY A 93 10.80 8.30 1.43
C GLY A 93 10.95 6.91 0.79
N GLY A 94 11.89 6.09 1.27
CA GLY A 94 12.13 4.72 0.84
C GLY A 94 11.21 3.67 1.48
N VAL A 95 11.61 2.41 1.30
CA VAL A 95 10.80 1.21 1.62
C VAL A 95 11.44 0.31 2.68
N THR A 96 12.65 0.64 3.12
CA THR A 96 13.47 -0.22 3.98
C THR A 96 13.17 -0.10 5.46
N GLN A 97 12.78 1.10 5.93
CA GLN A 97 12.46 1.35 7.33
C GLN A 97 11.10 2.04 7.46
N ALA A 98 10.08 1.48 6.82
CA ALA A 98 8.70 1.89 7.08
C ALA A 98 8.31 1.51 8.51
N TYR A 99 7.27 2.15 9.06
CA TYR A 99 6.70 1.82 10.35
C TYR A 99 5.21 1.54 10.20
N GLY A 100 4.70 0.58 10.97
CA GLY A 100 3.32 0.15 10.82
C GLY A 100 2.91 -0.92 11.82
N TYR A 101 1.73 -1.48 11.58
CA TYR A 101 1.09 -2.50 12.40
C TYR A 101 1.03 -3.82 11.63
N ALA A 102 1.52 -4.90 12.23
CA ALA A 102 1.56 -6.22 11.64
C ALA A 102 0.59 -7.17 12.36
N VAL A 103 -0.24 -7.85 11.58
CA VAL A 103 -1.11 -8.95 12.02
C VAL A 103 -0.62 -10.21 11.30
N LEU A 104 -0.20 -11.23 12.03
CA LEU A 104 0.35 -12.45 11.43
C LEU A 104 -0.61 -13.61 11.65
N ASN A 105 -0.91 -14.37 10.60
CA ASN A 105 -1.84 -15.51 10.63
C ASN A 105 -3.24 -15.15 11.20
N GLY A 106 -3.68 -13.90 11.01
CA GLY A 106 -4.94 -13.37 11.54
C GLY A 106 -4.94 -13.19 13.07
N ASP A 107 -3.80 -13.33 13.74
CA ASP A 107 -3.72 -13.23 15.20
C ASP A 107 -3.68 -11.76 15.64
N LEU A 108 -4.84 -11.22 16.00
CA LEU A 108 -5.00 -9.86 16.51
C LEU A 108 -4.48 -9.68 17.94
N GLU A 109 -4.41 -10.75 18.74
CA GLU A 109 -3.90 -10.66 20.12
C GLU A 109 -2.39 -10.41 20.12
N MET A 110 -1.70 -11.00 19.16
CA MET A 110 -0.25 -10.88 18.97
C MET A 110 0.15 -9.78 17.98
N ALA A 111 -0.82 -9.04 17.44
CA ALA A 111 -0.55 -7.99 16.47
C ALA A 111 0.14 -6.77 17.10
N GLU A 112 1.22 -6.31 16.47
CA GLU A 112 2.13 -5.32 17.06
C GLU A 112 2.57 -4.22 16.08
N PHE A 113 3.02 -3.09 16.64
CA PHE A 113 3.68 -2.05 15.87
C PHE A 113 5.17 -2.32 15.75
N GLY A 114 5.74 -2.05 14.58
CA GLY A 114 7.15 -2.26 14.34
C GLY A 114 7.66 -1.66 13.05
N TYR A 115 8.98 -1.72 12.89
CA TYR A 115 9.62 -1.41 11.62
C TYR A 115 9.37 -2.54 10.62
N ILE A 116 9.04 -2.15 9.40
CA ILE A 116 8.70 -3.06 8.31
C ILE A 116 9.61 -2.73 7.12
N ASN A 117 10.37 -3.73 6.68
CA ASN A 117 11.08 -3.66 5.41
C ASN A 117 10.12 -4.10 4.30
N ILE A 118 9.49 -3.13 3.63
CA ILE A 118 8.55 -3.40 2.54
C ILE A 118 9.26 -4.15 1.41
N SER A 119 10.53 -3.84 1.10
CA SER A 119 11.24 -4.55 0.04
C SER A 119 11.39 -6.05 0.29
N GLU A 120 11.62 -6.47 1.54
CA GLU A 120 11.63 -7.88 1.94
C GLU A 120 10.23 -8.51 1.83
N LEU A 121 9.18 -7.78 2.22
CA LEU A 121 7.81 -8.27 2.03
C LEU A 121 7.49 -8.52 0.55
N LEU A 122 7.89 -7.60 -0.33
CA LEU A 122 7.67 -7.74 -1.78
C LEU A 122 8.40 -8.96 -2.36
N GLU A 123 9.58 -9.31 -1.85
CA GLU A 123 10.30 -10.54 -2.23
C GLU A 123 9.57 -11.82 -1.77
N LEU A 124 8.79 -11.74 -0.69
CA LEU A 124 7.94 -12.82 -0.19
C LEU A 124 6.59 -12.93 -0.93
N GLY A 125 6.34 -12.04 -1.90
CA GLY A 125 5.14 -12.08 -2.73
C GLY A 125 3.89 -11.52 -2.06
N VAL A 126 4.04 -10.59 -1.10
CA VAL A 126 2.88 -9.83 -0.61
C VAL A 126 2.26 -8.97 -1.71
N GLU A 127 0.96 -8.75 -1.63
CA GLU A 127 0.23 -7.87 -2.54
C GLU A 127 -0.14 -6.57 -1.84
N LEU A 128 -0.04 -5.44 -2.55
CA LEU A 128 -0.59 -4.16 -2.11
C LEU A 128 -2.10 -4.15 -2.35
N ASP A 129 -2.90 -3.81 -1.35
CA ASP A 129 -4.34 -3.65 -1.50
C ASP A 129 -4.67 -2.34 -2.26
N LEU A 130 -5.13 -2.48 -3.50
CA LEU A 130 -5.44 -1.34 -4.39
C LEU A 130 -6.71 -0.58 -3.99
N TYR A 131 -7.50 -1.11 -3.06
CA TYR A 131 -8.77 -0.55 -2.62
C TYR A 131 -8.80 -0.23 -1.13
N PHE A 132 -7.66 -0.37 -0.45
CA PHE A 132 -7.51 0.10 0.91
C PHE A 132 -7.68 1.61 0.99
N GLU A 133 -8.53 2.06 1.91
CA GLU A 133 -8.74 3.47 2.21
C GLU A 133 -8.06 3.80 3.54
N PRO A 134 -7.28 4.90 3.61
CA PRO A 134 -6.59 5.27 4.83
C PRO A 134 -7.54 5.43 6.01
N CYS A 135 -7.23 4.72 7.10
CA CYS A 135 -8.02 4.71 8.31
C CYS A 135 -7.13 4.48 9.53
N THR A 136 -7.65 4.72 10.73
CA THR A 136 -6.86 4.50 11.94
C THR A 136 -6.67 3.01 12.20
N ILE A 137 -5.56 2.64 12.82
CA ILE A 137 -5.33 1.26 13.28
C ILE A 137 -6.47 0.79 14.20
N ASN A 138 -7.02 1.69 15.03
CA ASN A 138 -8.19 1.41 15.85
C ASN A 138 -9.41 1.02 15.00
N ALA A 139 -9.68 1.70 13.87
CA ALA A 139 -10.79 1.34 12.99
C ALA A 139 -10.61 -0.06 12.37
N ILE A 140 -9.38 -0.43 12.01
CA ILE A 140 -9.02 -1.75 11.49
C ILE A 140 -9.29 -2.84 12.54
N VAL A 141 -8.74 -2.67 13.75
CA VAL A 141 -8.89 -3.64 14.85
C VAL A 141 -10.35 -3.82 15.24
N ASN A 142 -11.10 -2.73 15.45
CA ASN A 142 -12.51 -2.83 15.81
C ASN A 142 -13.34 -3.53 14.72
N LYS A 143 -13.04 -3.26 13.44
CA LYS A 143 -13.74 -3.92 12.33
C LYS A 143 -13.49 -5.43 12.31
N ALA A 144 -12.26 -5.85 12.59
CA ALA A 144 -11.90 -7.27 12.63
C ALA A 144 -12.55 -7.99 13.82
N GLU A 145 -12.52 -7.39 15.03
CA GLU A 145 -13.19 -7.94 16.22
C GLU A 145 -14.71 -8.09 16.01
N MET A 146 -15.34 -7.14 15.32
CA MET A 146 -16.76 -7.23 14.98
C MET A 146 -17.05 -8.32 13.94
N ALA A 147 -16.12 -8.64 13.05
CA ALA A 147 -16.29 -9.70 12.06
C ALA A 147 -16.20 -11.11 12.69
N GLU A 148 -15.41 -11.28 13.76
CA GLU A 148 -15.33 -12.55 14.50
C GLU A 148 -16.53 -12.80 15.44
N ALA A 149 -17.27 -11.75 15.79
CA ALA A 149 -18.41 -11.83 16.70
C ALA A 149 -19.75 -12.23 16.03
N VAL A 150 -19.76 -12.46 14.70
CA VAL A 150 -20.95 -12.72 13.87
C VAL A 150 -20.92 -14.14 13.31
#